data_AF-A0A6J8BX41-F1
#
_entry.id   AF-A0A6J8BX41-F1
#
_cell.length_a   1.000
_cell.length_b   1.000
_cell.length_c   1.000
_cell.angle_alpha   90.00
_cell.angle_beta   90.00
_cell.angle_gamma   90.00
#
_symmetry.space_group_name_H-M   'P 1'
#
loop_
_entity.id
_entity.type
_entity.pdbx_description
1 polymer ?
#
loop_
_entity_poly.entity_id
_entity_poly.type
_entity_poly.pdbx_seq_one_letter_code
_entity_poly.pdbx_strand_id
1 'polypeptide(L)'
;MLDDEEKERILDVDKKESLNQTSISNKRPSNISELDIRAMEVNPTDYDYPFENIVFEGGGLKGVAFCGSIQVLEELGIYPKIKRFAGTSAGAIKAALIAVGYNSKETEDFLSKDMAKLFFDARFGIFSLLPNLLTGFGWNPGNRFLETLGEALASKTNGNPDLTFAEVVRLLECRFVKNKL
;
A
#
# COMPACT_ATOMS: atom_id res chain seq x y z
N MET A 1 -3.55 54.83 14.30
CA MET A 1 -2.77 54.52 15.52
C MET A 1 -3.44 53.28 16.08
N LEU A 2 -2.84 52.10 15.89
CA LEU A 2 -3.43 50.83 16.34
C LEU A 2 -3.54 50.86 17.87
N ASP A 3 -4.67 50.39 18.40
CA ASP A 3 -4.85 50.28 19.84
C ASP A 3 -3.92 49.21 20.43
N ASP A 4 -3.66 49.32 21.72
CA ASP A 4 -2.63 48.50 22.36
C ASP A 4 -3.04 47.03 22.48
N GLU A 5 -4.34 46.71 22.41
CA GLU A 5 -4.83 45.32 22.35
C GLU A 5 -4.54 44.66 21.00
N GLU A 6 -4.70 45.39 19.89
CA GLU A 6 -4.46 44.86 18.56
C GLU A 6 -2.96 44.55 18.34
N LYS A 7 -2.07 45.37 18.92
CA LYS A 7 -0.62 45.10 18.94
C LYS A 7 -0.27 43.86 19.75
N GLU A 8 -0.93 43.64 20.88
CA GLU A 8 -0.69 42.49 21.74
C GLU A 8 -1.15 41.18 21.08
N ARG A 9 -2.28 41.21 20.35
CA ARG A 9 -2.74 40.06 19.54
C ARG A 9 -1.79 39.71 18.42
N ILE A 10 -1.26 40.70 17.69
CA ILE A 10 -0.29 40.47 16.61
C ILE A 10 1.01 39.86 17.19
N LEU A 11 1.50 40.38 18.31
CA LEU A 11 2.69 39.83 19.00
C LEU A 11 2.48 38.39 19.49
N ASP A 12 1.27 38.03 19.93
CA ASP A 12 0.96 36.68 20.38
C ASP A 12 0.80 35.68 19.21
N VAL A 13 0.31 36.15 18.06
CA VAL A 13 0.26 35.36 16.81
C VAL A 13 1.68 35.09 16.29
N ASP A 14 2.54 36.12 16.21
CA ASP A 14 3.94 35.98 15.79
C ASP A 14 4.75 35.08 16.74
N LYS A 15 4.47 35.15 18.05
CA LYS A 15 5.05 34.22 19.04
C LYS A 15 4.58 32.78 18.83
N LYS A 16 3.29 32.57 18.56
CA LYS A 16 2.76 31.24 18.30
C LYS A 16 3.31 30.67 16.99
N GLU A 17 3.45 31.46 15.93
CA GLU A 17 4.09 31.03 14.68
C GLU A 17 5.57 30.70 14.88
N SER A 18 6.32 31.55 15.58
CA SER A 18 7.74 31.28 15.87
C SER A 18 7.96 30.08 16.81
N LEU A 19 7.09 29.87 17.81
CA LEU A 19 7.12 28.67 18.66
C LEU A 19 6.74 27.40 17.90
N ASN A 20 5.80 27.49 16.95
CA ASN A 20 5.41 26.36 16.09
C ASN A 20 6.54 26.01 15.09
N GLN A 21 7.20 27.01 14.50
CA GLN A 21 8.40 26.79 13.67
C GLN A 21 9.57 26.20 14.46
N THR A 22 9.75 26.61 15.72
CA THR A 22 10.84 26.13 16.58
C THR A 22 10.61 24.69 17.03
N SER A 23 9.37 24.30 17.36
CA SER A 23 9.02 22.93 17.74
C SER A 23 9.11 21.93 16.58
N ILE A 24 8.83 22.38 15.36
CA ILE A 24 9.04 21.61 14.11
C ILE A 24 10.54 21.45 13.82
N SER A 25 11.41 22.35 14.28
CA SER A 25 12.85 22.27 14.01
C SER A 25 13.60 21.17 14.79
N ASN A 26 13.11 20.79 15.97
CA ASN A 26 13.82 19.89 16.89
C ASN A 26 13.59 18.39 16.64
N LYS A 27 12.82 18.02 15.61
CA LYS A 27 12.63 16.61 15.16
C LYS A 27 13.34 16.28 13.85
N ARG A 28 14.32 17.10 13.44
CA ARG A 28 14.98 16.94 12.14
C ARG A 28 16.10 15.90 12.19
N PRO A 29 16.05 14.80 11.40
CA PRO A 29 17.21 13.93 11.21
C PRO A 29 18.44 14.71 10.74
N SER A 30 19.63 14.22 11.06
CA SER A 30 20.90 14.96 10.96
C SER A 30 21.35 15.34 9.54
N ASN A 31 20.70 14.83 8.48
CA ASN A 31 21.03 15.13 7.08
C ASN A 31 19.74 15.15 6.23
N ILE A 32 18.97 16.23 6.31
CA ILE A 32 17.85 16.50 5.40
C ILE A 32 18.39 17.34 4.24
N SER A 33 18.24 16.87 3.00
CA SER A 33 18.64 17.64 1.83
C SER A 33 17.67 18.81 1.59
N GLU A 34 18.09 19.83 0.85
CA GLU A 34 17.19 20.93 0.47
C GLU A 34 15.94 20.43 -0.29
N LEU A 35 16.08 19.33 -1.04
CA LEU A 35 14.97 18.67 -1.70
C LEU A 35 13.97 18.08 -0.70
N ASP A 36 14.45 17.48 0.38
CA ASP A 36 13.60 16.91 1.42
C ASP A 36 12.84 18.01 2.18
N ILE A 37 13.47 19.16 2.43
CA ILE A 37 12.78 20.33 3.04
C ILE A 37 11.65 20.81 2.12
N ARG A 38 11.93 20.98 0.83
CA ARG A 38 10.90 21.37 -0.15
C ARG A 38 9.79 20.33 -0.25
N ALA A 39 10.12 19.04 -0.22
CA ALA A 39 9.12 17.97 -0.26
C ALA A 39 8.19 17.99 0.97
N MET A 40 8.69 18.41 2.14
CA MET A 40 7.88 18.55 3.35
C MET A 40 6.93 19.77 3.33
N GLU A 41 7.23 20.79 2.52
CA GLU A 41 6.36 21.98 2.37
C GLU A 41 5.21 21.76 1.39
N VAL A 42 5.34 20.77 0.49
CA VAL A 42 4.33 20.45 -0.51
C VAL A 42 3.16 19.72 0.14
N ASN A 43 1.95 20.29 0.02
CA ASN A 43 0.73 19.55 0.35
C ASN A 43 0.33 18.66 -0.85
N PRO A 44 0.30 17.32 -0.68
CA PRO A 44 -0.01 16.42 -1.79
C PRO A 44 -1.39 16.64 -2.39
N THR A 45 -2.36 17.21 -1.65
CA THR A 45 -3.73 17.46 -2.15
C THR A 45 -3.81 18.58 -3.17
N ASP A 46 -2.78 19.40 -3.30
CA ASP A 46 -2.78 20.57 -4.19
C ASP A 46 -2.57 20.19 -5.67
N TYR A 47 -2.30 18.91 -5.95
CA TYR A 47 -1.96 18.41 -7.27
C TYR A 47 -2.97 17.37 -7.76
N ASP A 48 -3.30 17.45 -9.04
CA ASP A 48 -4.01 16.37 -9.73
C ASP A 48 -2.98 15.41 -10.36
N TYR A 49 -2.87 14.21 -9.80
CA TYR A 49 -1.92 13.22 -10.28
C TYR A 49 -2.50 12.39 -11.43
N PRO A 50 -1.80 12.28 -12.57
CA PRO A 50 -2.26 11.51 -13.73
C PRO A 50 -1.88 10.01 -13.62
N PHE A 51 -1.68 9.50 -12.41
CA PHE A 51 -1.22 8.12 -12.23
C PHE A 51 -2.33 7.11 -12.56
N GLU A 52 -2.03 6.21 -13.49
CA GLU A 52 -2.91 5.09 -13.84
C GLU A 52 -2.29 3.72 -13.54
N ASN A 53 -1.02 3.68 -13.14
CA ASN A 53 -0.26 2.43 -13.02
C ASN A 53 0.36 2.36 -11.63
N ILE A 54 0.32 1.17 -11.03
CA ILE A 54 1.00 0.88 -9.78
C ILE A 54 1.83 -0.39 -9.91
N VAL A 55 3.06 -0.35 -9.41
CA VAL A 55 4.02 -1.44 -9.52
C VAL A 55 4.61 -1.71 -8.13
N PHE A 56 4.51 -2.95 -7.65
CA PHE A 56 5.04 -3.36 -6.36
C PHE A 56 6.28 -4.24 -6.51
N GLU A 57 7.38 -3.82 -5.92
CA GLU A 57 8.57 -4.64 -5.82
C GLU A 57 8.34 -5.88 -4.93
N GLY A 58 9.11 -6.93 -5.16
CA GLY A 58 9.21 -8.04 -4.22
C GLY A 58 10.03 -7.67 -2.98
N GLY A 59 9.57 -8.05 -1.80
CA GLY A 59 10.27 -7.74 -0.54
C GLY A 59 9.96 -8.70 0.62
N GLY A 60 9.35 -9.86 0.33
CA GLY A 60 8.89 -10.79 1.36
C GLY A 60 7.90 -10.12 2.33
N LEU A 61 8.10 -10.35 3.63
CA LEU A 61 7.24 -9.82 4.70
C LEU A 61 7.21 -8.28 4.76
N LYS A 62 8.22 -7.60 4.20
CA LYS A 62 8.26 -6.13 4.13
C LYS A 62 7.16 -5.54 3.23
N GLY A 63 6.53 -6.37 2.40
CA GLY A 63 5.40 -5.98 1.55
C GLY A 63 4.15 -5.50 2.32
N VAL A 64 4.10 -5.68 3.65
CA VAL A 64 3.08 -5.06 4.51
C VAL A 64 3.12 -3.53 4.42
N ALA A 65 4.31 -2.93 4.27
CA ALA A 65 4.47 -1.47 4.17
C ALA A 65 3.66 -0.86 3.01
N PHE A 66 3.44 -1.61 1.93
CA PHE A 66 2.64 -1.16 0.79
C PHE A 66 1.16 -0.91 1.15
N CYS A 67 0.64 -1.40 2.28
CA CYS A 67 -0.71 -1.05 2.74
C CYS A 67 -0.83 0.45 3.02
N GLY A 68 0.18 1.05 3.66
CA GLY A 68 0.24 2.50 3.86
C GLY A 68 0.33 3.27 2.54
N SER A 69 1.04 2.73 1.55
CA SER A 69 1.09 3.33 0.21
C SER A 69 -0.30 3.38 -0.45
N ILE A 70 -1.07 2.29 -0.37
CA ILE A 70 -2.45 2.26 -0.89
C ILE A 70 -3.35 3.22 -0.12
N GLN A 71 -3.22 3.28 1.22
CA GLN A 71 -3.99 4.18 2.06
C GLN A 71 -3.82 5.64 1.62
N VAL A 72 -2.58 6.08 1.40
CA VAL A 72 -2.32 7.45 0.90
C VAL A 72 -2.94 7.67 -0.47
N LEU A 73 -2.88 6.69 -1.38
CA LEU A 73 -3.51 6.81 -2.70
C LEU A 73 -5.04 6.89 -2.60
N GLU A 74 -5.65 6.23 -1.62
CA GLU A 74 -7.09 6.33 -1.34
C GLU A 74 -7.44 7.71 -0.80
N GLU A 75 -6.69 8.21 0.20
CA GLU A 75 -6.88 9.53 0.80
C GLU A 75 -6.74 10.68 -0.21
N LEU A 76 -5.83 10.54 -1.18
CA LEU A 76 -5.62 11.52 -2.26
C LEU A 76 -6.57 11.34 -3.45
N GLY A 77 -7.49 10.37 -3.41
CA GLY A 77 -8.42 10.10 -4.52
C GLY A 77 -7.73 9.61 -5.81
N ILE A 78 -6.50 9.10 -5.70
CA ILE A 78 -5.71 8.57 -6.82
C ILE A 78 -6.08 7.10 -7.07
N TYR A 79 -6.37 6.35 -6.00
CA TYR A 79 -6.66 4.92 -6.09
C TYR A 79 -7.75 4.54 -7.11
N PRO A 80 -8.88 5.28 -7.24
CA PRO A 80 -9.89 5.01 -8.27
C PRO A 80 -9.41 5.22 -9.72
N LYS A 81 -8.33 6.00 -9.92
CA LYS A 81 -7.75 6.30 -11.25
C LYS A 81 -6.79 5.22 -11.73
N ILE A 82 -6.29 4.36 -10.83
CA ILE A 82 -5.34 3.29 -11.16
C ILE A 82 -6.02 2.20 -11.98
N LYS A 83 -5.50 1.94 -13.18
CA LYS A 83 -5.98 0.98 -14.18
C LYS A 83 -5.10 -0.25 -14.33
N ARG A 84 -3.80 -0.13 -14.04
CA ARG A 84 -2.82 -1.19 -14.30
C ARG A 84 -2.05 -1.50 -13.03
N PHE A 85 -1.94 -2.79 -12.75
CA PHE A 85 -1.34 -3.33 -11.54
C PHE A 85 -0.26 -4.31 -11.94
N ALA A 86 0.93 -4.17 -11.35
CA ALA A 86 2.03 -5.10 -11.55
C ALA A 86 2.75 -5.34 -10.23
N GLY A 87 3.41 -6.49 -10.11
CA GLY A 87 4.31 -6.72 -9.00
C GLY A 87 5.07 -8.02 -9.10
N THR A 88 6.05 -8.20 -8.23
CA THR A 88 6.89 -9.40 -8.17
C THR A 88 6.80 -10.02 -6.78
N SER A 89 6.67 -11.35 -6.67
CA SER A 89 6.60 -12.09 -5.39
C SER A 89 5.53 -11.52 -4.45
N ALA A 90 5.88 -11.05 -3.25
CA ALA A 90 4.96 -10.38 -2.31
C ALA A 90 4.21 -9.18 -2.94
N GLY A 91 4.87 -8.46 -3.85
CA GLY A 91 4.25 -7.38 -4.61
C GLY A 91 3.22 -7.88 -5.62
N ALA A 92 3.41 -9.07 -6.21
CA ALA A 92 2.44 -9.67 -7.12
C ALA A 92 1.14 -10.04 -6.41
N ILE A 93 1.25 -10.57 -5.18
CA ILE A 93 0.10 -10.88 -4.33
C ILE A 93 -0.70 -9.61 -4.04
N LYS A 94 -0.01 -8.54 -3.64
CA LYS A 94 -0.65 -7.25 -3.40
C LYS A 94 -1.32 -6.70 -4.66
N ALA A 95 -0.63 -6.73 -5.80
CA ALA A 95 -1.17 -6.31 -7.09
C ALA A 95 -2.44 -7.09 -7.47
N ALA A 96 -2.47 -8.41 -7.23
CA ALA A 96 -3.64 -9.25 -7.50
C ALA A 96 -4.84 -8.87 -6.62
N LEU A 97 -4.64 -8.69 -5.31
CA LEU A 97 -5.71 -8.34 -4.38
C LEU A 97 -6.35 -6.99 -4.72
N ILE A 98 -5.53 -5.95 -4.93
CA ILE A 98 -6.06 -4.62 -5.26
C ILE A 98 -6.71 -4.57 -6.66
N ALA A 99 -6.22 -5.39 -7.61
CA ALA A 99 -6.82 -5.49 -8.94
C ALA A 99 -8.26 -6.02 -8.88
N VAL A 100 -8.57 -6.93 -7.96
CA VAL A 100 -9.94 -7.41 -7.73
C VAL A 100 -10.75 -6.51 -6.77
N GLY A 101 -10.19 -5.39 -6.32
CA GLY A 101 -10.92 -4.36 -5.56
C GLY A 101 -10.78 -4.44 -4.04
N TYR A 102 -9.71 -5.03 -3.51
CA TYR A 102 -9.34 -4.83 -2.11
C TYR A 102 -8.94 -3.37 -1.84
N ASN A 103 -9.32 -2.84 -0.69
CA ASN A 103 -8.82 -1.54 -0.18
C ASN A 103 -7.58 -1.72 0.72
N SER A 104 -6.97 -0.61 1.15
CA SER A 104 -5.78 -0.62 2.03
C SER A 104 -5.96 -1.50 3.27
N LYS A 105 -7.08 -1.33 3.99
CA LYS A 105 -7.41 -2.04 5.23
C LYS A 105 -7.63 -3.54 5.01
N GLU A 106 -8.40 -3.91 3.99
CA GLU A 106 -8.65 -5.32 3.68
C GLU A 106 -7.36 -6.03 3.25
N THR A 107 -6.47 -5.31 2.57
CA THR A 107 -5.16 -5.84 2.18
C THR A 107 -4.25 -5.99 3.39
N GLU A 108 -4.30 -5.07 4.35
CA GLU A 108 -3.62 -5.18 5.65
C GLU A 108 -4.14 -6.37 6.45
N ASP A 109 -5.47 -6.55 6.54
CA ASP A 109 -6.10 -7.69 7.21
C ASP A 109 -5.70 -9.02 6.55
N PHE A 110 -5.57 -9.05 5.22
CA PHE A 110 -5.10 -10.25 4.51
C PHE A 110 -3.63 -10.55 4.82
N LEU A 111 -2.75 -9.54 4.85
CA LEU A 111 -1.31 -9.73 5.01
C LEU A 111 -0.87 -9.85 6.48
N SER A 112 -1.67 -9.35 7.42
CA SER A 112 -1.45 -9.51 8.85
C SER A 112 -1.80 -10.92 9.34
N LYS A 113 -2.63 -11.66 8.59
CA LYS A 113 -2.80 -13.11 8.79
C LYS A 113 -1.46 -13.79 8.52
N ASP A 114 -0.82 -14.23 9.61
CA ASP A 114 0.46 -14.92 9.74
C ASP A 114 1.08 -15.43 8.42
N MET A 115 1.61 -14.50 7.61
CA MET A 115 2.16 -14.78 6.27
C MET A 115 3.31 -15.79 6.38
N ALA A 116 4.05 -15.79 7.49
CA ALA A 116 5.06 -16.79 7.77
C ALA A 116 4.45 -18.22 7.80
N LYS A 117 3.30 -18.42 8.46
CA LYS A 117 2.61 -19.72 8.47
C LYS A 117 2.04 -20.10 7.10
N LEU A 118 1.65 -19.11 6.30
CA LEU A 118 1.16 -19.31 4.94
C LEU A 118 2.27 -19.76 3.97
N PHE A 119 3.47 -19.19 4.11
CA PHE A 119 4.61 -19.46 3.23
C PHE A 119 5.54 -20.58 3.70
N PHE A 120 5.51 -20.95 4.98
CA PHE A 120 6.32 -22.03 5.56
C PHE A 120 5.45 -23.23 6.00
N ASP A 121 4.89 -23.97 5.03
CA ASP A 121 4.05 -25.16 5.28
C ASP A 121 4.81 -26.50 5.30
N ALA A 122 6.16 -26.46 5.32
CA ALA A 122 7.00 -27.65 5.32
C ALA A 122 6.89 -28.46 6.62
N ARG A 123 6.59 -29.76 6.46
CA ARG A 123 6.37 -30.76 7.52
C ARG A 123 7.55 -30.96 8.48
N PHE A 124 8.78 -30.53 8.12
CA PHE A 124 10.01 -30.67 8.93
C PHE A 124 10.93 -29.42 8.96
N GLY A 125 10.42 -28.23 8.58
CA GLY A 125 11.23 -26.99 8.63
C GLY A 125 12.49 -27.04 7.75
N ILE A 126 13.60 -26.44 8.20
CA ILE A 126 14.85 -26.23 7.42
C ILE A 126 15.47 -27.52 6.85
N PHE A 127 15.20 -28.66 7.49
CA PHE A 127 15.73 -29.97 7.11
C PHE A 127 15.03 -30.60 5.89
N SER A 128 13.87 -30.06 5.49
CA SER A 128 13.15 -30.49 4.29
C SER A 128 13.61 -29.80 2.99
N LEU A 129 14.46 -28.77 3.11
CA LEU A 129 14.99 -27.97 1.99
C LEU A 129 15.67 -28.82 0.92
N LEU A 130 16.74 -29.53 1.31
CA LEU A 130 17.60 -30.22 0.37
C LEU A 130 16.90 -31.42 -0.27
N PRO A 131 16.18 -32.29 0.47
CA PRO A 131 15.47 -33.40 -0.14
C PRO A 131 14.37 -32.92 -1.09
N ASN A 132 13.52 -31.97 -0.69
CA ASN A 132 12.39 -31.51 -1.52
C ASN A 132 12.84 -30.72 -2.74
N LEU A 133 13.98 -30.01 -2.68
CA LEU A 133 14.57 -29.32 -3.83
C LEU A 133 15.25 -30.29 -4.82
N LEU A 134 15.76 -31.43 -4.33
CA LEU A 134 16.47 -32.43 -5.15
C LEU A 134 15.54 -33.51 -5.72
N THR A 135 14.44 -33.83 -5.05
CA THR A 135 13.49 -34.88 -5.49
C THR A 135 12.09 -34.34 -5.85
N GLY A 136 11.82 -33.06 -5.62
CA GLY A 136 10.54 -32.39 -5.92
C GLY A 136 10.74 -31.00 -6.54
N PHE A 137 9.68 -30.39 -7.04
CA PHE A 137 9.73 -29.07 -7.71
C PHE A 137 9.86 -27.87 -6.73
N GLY A 138 10.38 -28.05 -5.50
CA GLY A 138 10.61 -26.96 -4.55
C GLY A 138 10.40 -27.31 -3.07
N TRP A 139 10.58 -26.32 -2.18
CA TRP A 139 10.56 -26.49 -0.72
C TRP A 139 9.16 -26.78 -0.16
N ASN A 140 8.15 -26.04 -0.64
CA ASN A 140 6.78 -26.02 -0.10
C ASN A 140 5.77 -26.30 -1.22
N PRO A 141 4.76 -27.14 -0.97
CA PRO A 141 3.72 -27.44 -1.96
C PRO A 141 2.85 -26.22 -2.27
N GLY A 142 2.75 -25.24 -1.36
CA GLY A 142 2.08 -23.97 -1.62
C GLY A 142 0.54 -24.06 -1.62
N ASN A 143 -0.03 -25.22 -1.31
CA ASN A 143 -1.47 -25.46 -1.36
C ASN A 143 -2.25 -24.50 -0.45
N ARG A 144 -1.79 -24.31 0.81
CA ARG A 144 -2.44 -23.37 1.74
C ARG A 144 -2.44 -21.94 1.23
N PHE A 145 -1.35 -21.53 0.59
CA PHE A 145 -1.25 -20.21 0.00
C PHE A 145 -2.23 -20.05 -1.16
N LEU A 146 -2.29 -21.03 -2.06
CA LEU A 146 -3.23 -21.02 -3.19
C LEU A 146 -4.69 -21.05 -2.72
N GLU A 147 -5.03 -21.87 -1.73
CA GLU A 147 -6.37 -21.90 -1.14
C GLU A 147 -6.74 -20.54 -0.51
N THR A 148 -5.87 -19.98 0.33
CA THR A 148 -6.12 -18.68 0.98
C THR A 148 -6.24 -17.55 -0.03
N LEU A 149 -5.39 -17.56 -1.07
CA LEU A 149 -5.48 -16.57 -2.15
C LEU A 149 -6.76 -16.75 -2.96
N GLY A 150 -7.11 -17.99 -3.31
CA GLY A 150 -8.36 -18.31 -4.01
C GLY A 150 -9.59 -17.87 -3.23
N GLU A 151 -9.63 -18.10 -1.91
CA GLU A 151 -10.70 -17.62 -1.04
C GLU A 151 -10.80 -16.08 -1.04
N ALA A 152 -9.67 -15.39 -0.97
CA ALA A 152 -9.63 -13.94 -1.05
C ALA A 152 -10.15 -13.43 -2.40
N LEU A 153 -9.72 -14.02 -3.51
CA LEU A 153 -10.21 -13.69 -4.85
C LEU A 153 -11.71 -13.97 -4.97
N ALA A 154 -12.19 -15.13 -4.50
CA ALA A 154 -13.60 -15.50 -4.51
C ALA A 154 -14.47 -14.53 -3.69
N SER A 155 -13.95 -13.95 -2.61
CA SER A 155 -14.69 -13.01 -1.76
C SER A 155 -14.97 -11.65 -2.42
N LYS A 156 -14.15 -11.25 -3.40
CA LYS A 156 -14.30 -9.99 -4.14
C LYS A 156 -14.84 -10.17 -5.55
N THR A 157 -14.93 -11.40 -6.00
CA THR A 157 -15.42 -11.77 -7.31
C THR A 157 -16.70 -12.58 -7.11
N ASN A 158 -17.35 -13.03 -8.18
CA ASN A 158 -18.62 -13.75 -8.07
C ASN A 158 -18.44 -15.19 -7.53
N GLY A 159 -17.66 -15.37 -6.45
CA GLY A 159 -17.33 -16.65 -5.84
C GLY A 159 -16.30 -17.47 -6.62
N ASN A 160 -15.60 -16.89 -7.60
CA ASN A 160 -14.62 -17.62 -8.39
C ASN A 160 -13.22 -17.53 -7.74
N PRO A 161 -12.61 -18.63 -7.30
CA PRO A 161 -11.24 -18.61 -6.76
C PRO A 161 -10.17 -18.60 -7.87
N ASP A 162 -10.51 -19.03 -9.08
CA ASP A 162 -9.58 -19.27 -10.19
C ASP A 162 -9.81 -18.27 -11.33
N LEU A 163 -9.58 -16.98 -11.05
CA LEU A 163 -9.78 -15.94 -12.06
C LEU A 163 -8.73 -15.98 -13.16
N THR A 164 -9.21 -15.88 -14.39
CA THR A 164 -8.38 -15.61 -15.56
C THR A 164 -8.08 -14.12 -15.69
N PHE A 165 -6.98 -13.77 -16.37
CA PHE A 165 -6.67 -12.37 -16.67
C PHE A 165 -7.79 -11.68 -17.47
N ALA A 166 -8.48 -12.41 -18.35
CA ALA A 166 -9.61 -11.86 -19.11
C ALA A 166 -10.78 -11.46 -18.20
N GLU A 167 -11.07 -12.24 -17.16
CA GLU A 167 -12.11 -11.89 -16.19
C GLU A 167 -11.70 -10.71 -15.31
N VAL A 168 -10.43 -10.63 -14.90
CA VAL A 168 -9.90 -9.46 -14.18
C VAL A 168 -10.03 -8.19 -15.01
N VAL A 169 -9.69 -8.24 -16.31
CA VAL A 169 -9.87 -7.08 -17.21
C VAL A 169 -11.34 -6.65 -17.28
N ARG A 170 -12.28 -7.59 -17.42
CA ARG A 170 -13.72 -7.29 -17.43
C ARG A 170 -14.19 -6.65 -16.12
N LEU A 171 -13.71 -7.16 -14.97
CA LEU A 171 -14.01 -6.58 -13.66
C LEU A 171 -13.54 -5.13 -13.55
N LEU A 172 -12.32 -4.86 -14.00
CA LEU A 172 -11.75 -3.52 -14.02
C LEU A 172 -12.54 -2.58 -14.93
N GLU A 173 -12.89 -3.00 -16.15
CA GLU A 173 -13.73 -2.24 -17.08
C GLU A 173 -15.09 -1.88 -16.44
N CYS A 174 -15.78 -2.85 -15.84
CA CYS A 174 -17.04 -2.60 -15.13
C CYS A 174 -16.89 -1.58 -13.99
N ARG A 175 -15.78 -1.63 -13.26
CA ARG A 175 -15.47 -0.68 -12.18
C ARG A 175 -15.26 0.74 -12.73
N PHE A 176 -14.53 0.89 -13.83
CA PHE A 176 -14.32 2.21 -14.45
C PHE A 176 -15.58 2.79 -15.08
N VAL A 177 -16.47 1.95 -15.62
CA VAL A 177 -17.77 2.40 -16.11
C VAL A 177 -18.63 2.92 -14.96
N LYS A 178 -18.67 2.20 -13.83
CA LYS A 178 -19.42 2.64 -12.63
C LYS A 178 -18.87 3.93 -12.03
N ASN A 179 -17.56 4.12 -12.02
CA ASN A 179 -16.92 5.32 -11.46
C ASN A 179 -17.03 6.56 -12.36
N LYS A 180 -17.61 6.44 -13.57
CA LYS A 180 -17.86 7.55 -14.50
C LYS A 180 -19.30 8.10 -14.43
N LEU A 181 -20.19 7.41 -13.72
CA LEU A 181 -21.60 7.77 -13.51
C LEU A 181 -21.79 8.34 -12.10
#